data_AF-A0A497L7U1-F1
#
_entry.id   AF-A0A497L7U1-F1
#
_cell.length_a   1.000
_cell.length_b   1.000
_cell.length_c   1.000
_cell.angle_alpha   90.00
_cell.angle_beta   90.00
_cell.angle_gamma   90.00
#
_symmetry.space_group_name_H-M   'P 1'
#
loop_
_entity.id
_entity.type
_entity.pdbx_description
1 polymer ?
#
loop_
_entity_poly.entity_id
_entity_poly.type
_entity_poly.pdbx_seq_one_letter_code
_entity_poly.pdbx_strand_id
1 'polypeptide(L)'
;MAAFTRIGEPQTVEEAVSRISKQEKPAVLVGGFPHGHFTEETTNLADELIAIDPETLDAWTVTSRIIYEYERALSIQKKRVAEMGKD
;
A
#
# COMPACT_ATOMS: atom_id res chain seq x y z
N MET A 1 -8.06 6.73 4.70
CA MET A 1 -6.83 6.72 3.89
C MET A 1 -5.65 6.32 4.75
N ALA A 2 -4.88 5.33 4.31
CA ALA A 2 -3.63 4.92 4.96
C ALA A 2 -2.43 5.57 4.27
N ALA A 3 -1.51 6.20 5.01
CA ALA A 3 -0.30 6.78 4.45
C ALA A 3 0.93 5.93 4.77
N PHE A 4 1.68 5.58 3.73
CA PHE A 4 2.91 4.79 3.86
C PHE A 4 4.10 5.73 4.05
N THR A 5 4.72 5.65 5.22
CA THR A 5 5.80 6.54 5.66
C THR A 5 6.67 5.87 6.73
N ARG A 6 7.98 6.18 6.76
CA ARG A 6 8.91 5.59 7.73
C ARG A 6 8.66 5.98 9.19
N ILE A 7 7.89 7.05 9.42
CA ILE A 7 7.53 7.51 10.77
C ILE A 7 6.21 6.90 11.27
N GLY A 8 5.63 5.96 10.53
CA GLY A 8 4.42 5.24 10.91
C GLY A 8 4.67 4.03 11.78
N GLU A 9 3.60 3.34 12.16
CA GLU A 9 3.67 2.10 12.92
C GLU A 9 4.24 0.97 12.05
N PRO A 10 5.25 0.19 12.52
CA PRO A 10 5.83 -0.90 11.76
C PRO A 10 4.83 -2.03 11.49
N GLN A 11 4.63 -2.38 10.23
CA GLN A 11 3.76 -3.48 9.80
C GLN A 11 4.30 -4.11 8.52
N THR A 12 4.04 -5.38 8.29
CA THR A 12 4.30 -5.96 6.97
C THR A 12 3.33 -5.41 5.92
N VAL A 13 3.72 -5.43 4.65
CA VAL A 13 2.83 -5.00 3.54
C VAL A 13 1.58 -5.88 3.50
N GLU A 14 1.72 -7.19 3.75
CA GLU A 14 0.61 -8.14 3.77
C GLU A 14 -0.43 -7.78 4.85
N GLU A 15 0.00 -7.51 6.08
CA GLU A 15 -0.90 -7.14 7.19
C GLU A 15 -1.64 -5.83 6.90
N ALA A 16 -0.91 -4.80 6.48
CA ALA A 16 -1.48 -3.50 6.15
C ALA A 16 -2.51 -3.62 5.02
N VAL A 17 -2.12 -4.25 3.91
CA VAL A 17 -2.95 -4.32 2.71
C VAL A 17 -4.11 -5.30 2.86
N SER A 18 -3.97 -6.38 3.63
CA SER A 18 -5.07 -7.28 3.99
C SER A 18 -6.18 -6.54 4.77
N ARG A 19 -5.82 -5.60 5.65
CA ARG A 19 -6.79 -4.72 6.33
C ARG A 19 -7.40 -3.70 5.37
N ILE A 20 -6.57 -3.01 4.59
CA ILE A 20 -7.01 -1.98 3.63
C ILE A 20 -7.97 -2.57 2.58
N SER A 21 -7.70 -3.77 2.06
CA SER A 21 -8.51 -4.43 1.04
C SER A 21 -9.95 -4.77 1.47
N LYS A 22 -10.24 -4.73 2.78
CA LYS A 22 -11.59 -4.94 3.32
C LYS A 22 -12.43 -3.65 3.34
N GLN A 23 -11.83 -2.50 3.10
CA GLN A 23 -12.54 -1.22 3.01
C GLN A 23 -13.34 -1.16 1.72
N GLU A 24 -14.51 -0.50 1.75
CA GLU A 24 -15.37 -0.35 0.56
C GLU A 24 -14.67 0.48 -0.54
N LYS A 25 -13.98 1.56 -0.12
CA LYS A 25 -13.27 2.49 -1.01
C LYS A 25 -11.88 2.77 -0.45
N PRO A 26 -10.96 1.80 -0.56
CA PRO A 26 -9.62 1.95 0.00
C PRO A 26 -8.87 3.06 -0.72
N ALA A 27 -8.17 3.88 0.06
CA ALA A 27 -7.28 4.91 -0.45
C ALA A 27 -5.94 4.81 0.29
N VAL A 28 -4.85 4.80 -0.47
CA VAL A 28 -3.48 4.78 0.05
C VAL A 28 -2.73 6.02 -0.43
N LEU A 29 -1.86 6.54 0.42
CA LEU A 29 -0.98 7.66 0.12
C LEU A 29 0.47 7.20 0.15
N VAL A 30 1.21 7.49 -0.93
CA VAL A 30 2.64 7.20 -1.09
C VAL A 30 3.35 8.48 -1.51
N GLY A 31 4.46 8.80 -0.84
CA GLY A 31 5.24 10.00 -1.14
C GLY A 31 6.01 9.83 -2.44
N GLY A 32 5.77 10.71 -3.42
CA GLY A 32 6.45 10.71 -4.72
C GLY A 32 7.67 11.63 -4.80
N PHE A 33 8.28 11.96 -3.66
CA PHE A 33 9.41 12.88 -3.55
C PHE A 33 10.71 12.13 -3.21
N PRO A 34 11.88 12.62 -3.64
CA PRO A 34 13.14 11.88 -3.49
C PRO A 34 13.65 11.84 -2.04
N HIS A 35 13.35 12.87 -1.23
CA HIS A 35 13.80 12.96 0.17
C HIS A 35 12.78 13.73 1.02
N GLY A 36 12.80 13.47 2.33
CA GLY A 36 11.97 14.16 3.31
C GLY A 36 10.84 13.29 3.86
N HIS A 37 9.88 13.96 4.52
CA HIS A 37 8.66 13.35 5.03
C HIS A 37 7.47 14.18 4.56
N PHE A 38 6.26 13.60 4.66
CA PHE A 38 5.04 14.38 4.54
C PHE A 38 5.03 15.53 5.55
N THR A 39 4.42 16.65 5.17
CA THR A 39 4.15 17.73 6.13
C THR A 39 3.14 17.26 7.17
N GLU A 40 3.14 17.89 8.33
CA GLU A 40 2.15 17.60 9.39
C GLU A 40 0.71 17.74 8.87
N GLU A 41 0.46 18.78 8.07
CA GLU A 41 -0.83 18.98 7.39
C GLU A 41 -1.24 17.76 6.55
N THR A 42 -0.30 17.15 5.82
CA THR A 42 -0.57 15.97 5.00
C THR A 42 -0.75 14.71 5.84
N THR A 43 0.04 14.53 6.90
CA THR A 43 -0.12 13.36 7.79
C THR A 43 -1.44 13.41 8.55
N ASN A 44 -1.94 14.60 8.89
CA ASN A 44 -3.23 14.78 9.58
C ASN A 44 -4.45 14.41 8.74
N LEU A 45 -4.30 14.25 7.42
CA LEU A 45 -5.36 13.74 6.53
C LEU A 45 -5.44 12.21 6.51
N ALA A 46 -4.42 11.51 7.03
CA ALA A 46 -4.39 10.06 7.05
C ALA A 46 -4.99 9.52 8.35
N ASP A 47 -5.79 8.46 8.24
CA ASP A 47 -6.36 7.78 9.42
C ASP A 47 -5.30 6.93 10.13
N GLU A 48 -4.29 6.47 9.38
CA GLU A 48 -3.17 5.68 9.88
C GLU A 48 -1.89 5.97 9.09
N LEU A 49 -0.77 5.95 9.81
CA LEU A 49 0.58 6.02 9.25
C LEU A 49 1.23 4.64 9.38
N ILE A 50 1.74 4.10 8.27
CA ILE A 50 2.27 2.73 8.20
C ILE A 50 3.72 2.76 7.71
N ALA A 51 4.62 2.14 8.47
CA ALA A 51 6.01 1.90 8.08
C ALA A 51 6.18 0.44 7.66
N ILE A 52 6.58 0.19 6.41
CA ILE A 52 6.71 -1.17 5.84
C ILE A 52 8.15 -1.66 5.70
N ASP A 53 9.12 -0.81 6.00
CA ASP A 53 10.54 -1.09 5.81
C ASP A 53 11.36 -0.16 6.73
N PRO A 54 12.45 -0.64 7.37
CA PRO A 54 13.34 0.24 8.12
C PRO A 54 14.09 1.24 7.22
N GLU A 55 14.27 0.93 5.94
CA GLU A 55 14.97 1.79 4.99
C GLU A 55 14.03 2.67 4.16
N THR A 56 14.56 3.74 3.57
CA THR A 56 13.79 4.52 2.59
C THR A 56 13.71 3.72 1.30
N LEU A 57 12.48 3.43 0.87
CA LEU A 57 12.22 2.81 -0.41
C LEU A 57 11.77 3.86 -1.43
N ASP A 58 12.07 3.60 -2.70
CA ASP A 58 11.50 4.39 -3.79
C ASP A 58 9.97 4.28 -3.84
N ALA A 59 9.32 5.36 -4.27
CA ALA A 59 7.86 5.43 -4.37
C ALA A 59 7.28 4.30 -5.23
N TRP A 60 7.93 3.92 -6.33
CA TRP A 60 7.49 2.81 -7.19
C TRP A 60 7.64 1.45 -6.51
N THR A 61 8.64 1.28 -5.64
CA THR A 61 8.82 0.03 -4.87
C THR A 61 7.70 -0.12 -3.87
N VAL A 62 7.39 0.93 -3.11
CA VAL A 62 6.26 0.96 -2.17
C VAL A 62 4.95 0.69 -2.92
N THR A 63 4.70 1.43 -4.01
CA THR A 63 3.50 1.31 -4.82
C THR A 63 3.33 -0.10 -5.40
N SER A 64 4.39 -0.70 -5.94
CA SER A 64 4.34 -2.05 -6.52
C SER A 64 4.04 -3.10 -5.46
N ARG A 65 4.65 -3.01 -4.27
CA ARG A 65 4.37 -3.93 -3.16
C ARG A 65 2.91 -3.83 -2.71
N ILE A 66 2.36 -2.61 -2.60
CA ILE A 66 0.96 -2.39 -2.21
C ILE A 66 0.00 -2.97 -3.24
N ILE A 67 0.19 -2.65 -4.53
CA ILE A 67 -0.67 -3.15 -5.61
C ILE A 67 -0.65 -4.68 -5.63
N TYR A 68 0.55 -5.28 -5.57
CA TYR A 68 0.71 -6.72 -5.59
C TYR A 68 -0.02 -7.41 -4.40
N GLU A 69 0.15 -6.90 -3.18
CA GLU A 69 -0.55 -7.46 -2.02
C GLU A 69 -2.06 -7.24 -2.10
N TYR A 70 -2.52 -6.13 -2.68
CA TYR A 70 -3.94 -5.87 -2.88
C TYR A 70 -4.55 -6.86 -3.88
N GLU A 71 -3.84 -7.13 -4.97
CA GLU A 71 -4.20 -8.16 -5.93
C GLU A 71 -4.22 -9.56 -5.33
N ARG A 72 -3.24 -9.89 -4.46
CA ARG A 72 -3.22 -11.15 -3.70
C ARG A 72 -4.43 -11.27 -2.79
N ALA A 73 -4.73 -10.25 -2.00
CA ALA A 73 -5.86 -10.23 -1.07
C ALA A 73 -7.20 -10.46 -1.78
N LEU A 74 -7.37 -9.91 -2.98
CA LEU A 74 -8.59 -10.07 -3.79
C LEU A 74 -8.55 -11.25 -4.76
N SER A 75 -7.46 -12.03 -4.75
CA SER A 75 -7.21 -13.13 -5.69
C SER A 75 -7.35 -12.73 -7.17
N ILE A 76 -7.01 -11.48 -7.51
CA ILE A 76 -7.14 -10.93 -8.87
C ILE A 76 -6.34 -11.75 -9.86
N GLN A 77 -5.08 -12.07 -9.55
CA GLN A 77 -4.21 -12.84 -10.44
C GLN A 77 -4.78 -14.23 -10.74
N LYS A 78 -5.32 -14.93 -9.74
CA LYS A 78 -5.96 -16.24 -9.92
C LYS A 78 -7.16 -16.16 -10.87
N LYS A 79 -8.01 -15.14 -10.71
CA LYS A 79 -9.17 -14.91 -11.58
C LYS A 79 -8.74 -14.66 -13.02
N ARG A 80 -7.74 -13.81 -13.24
CA ARG A 80 -7.21 -13.47 -14.57
C ARG A 80 -6.58 -14.66 -15.28
N VAL A 81 -5.74 -15.44 -14.59
CA VAL A 81 -5.12 -16.63 -15.18
C VAL A 81 -6.16 -17.70 -15.52
N ALA A 82 -7.18 -17.89 -14.69
CA ALA A 82 -8.28 -18.82 -14.97
C ALA A 82 -9.11 -18.44 -16.21
N GLU A 83 -9.04 -17.19 -16.68
CA GLU A 83 -9.70 -16.76 -17.92
C GLU A 83 -8.86 -17.05 -19.17
N MET A 84 -7.54 -17.20 -19.05
CA MET A 84 -6.63 -17.41 -20.20
C MET A 84 -6.79 -18.79 -20.88
N GLY A 85 -7.52 -19.73 -20.27
CA GLY A 85 -7.78 -21.07 -20.82
C GLY A 85 -9.23 -21.29 -21.26
N LYS A 86 -10.02 -20.21 -21.40
CA LYS A 86 -11.40 -20.26 -21.88
C LYS A 86 -11.44 -19.95 -23.38
N ASP A 87 -10.84 -20.84 -24.18
CA ASP A 87 -10.97 -20.87 -25.65
C ASP A 87 -11.65 -22.18 -26.07
#